data_AF-A0A0B7G2Z1-F1
#
_entry.id   AF-A0A0B7G2Z1-F1
#
_cell.length_a   1.000
_cell.length_b   1.000
_cell.length_c   1.000
_cell.angle_alpha   90.00
_cell.angle_beta   90.00
_cell.angle_gamma   90.00
#
_symmetry.space_group_name_H-M   'P 1'
#
loop_
_entity.id
_entity.type
_entity.pdbx_description
1 polymer ?
#
loop_
_entity_poly.entity_id
_entity_poly.type
_entity_poly.pdbx_seq_one_letter_code
_entity_poly.pdbx_strand_id
1 'polypeptide(L)'
;MLTNCETPRSVEVALQSVAGATHDLDLSRIEKCKAWSMMGEQFLNSQLQDARPNQAVSRWGSSSLLQWGHFRHMRINGRYEYPTSRNTTLEAMIWAMQTQIDQLCAASSDLATKSDEVVKIRRLVSNTAHLCIKELYRTHEDSSSGTTPTHSWEYIMQQVEMVVALLERHLSSPDANVLHPMTYQALCISFTLLLCCFLAHCSPRIAVRYLLRLLRRPHGLASVEINLAMVAFVFSRHDLPGWSQPTQGHVDLRVQRALEVYHYYQKAKFEEISILECVEIGWLFLLASPQLHGLDHADVKLIAKEIQSPSIDFRRMLFIRNTLSARISKHSSIYTVPSYTELIENALRYLTQDVARDLDAALNNPHLAEAYSLVLCSSLDGLNRGRFEWVTPELYGFVLEVIKSRPDDSLKILSQIPLPQLSPLLDEYLDSRDIVSQLVGLLDDEEPGVQLFATSQIWHLIRVSSPTTYEQSKTRVALEQQLIKPDGTWSSADGLKEVSGLMKTQLYQLLEHPDLQSRRALWYGYRVMECMLEEDECSSSDPRMQKAQEWLDRREIHKSIRGLSSFIIFPPTQSQAHVV
;
A
#
# COMPACT_ATOMS: atom_id res chain seq x y z
N MET A 1 -17.48 16.85 -38.21
CA MET A 1 -18.07 16.85 -36.85
C MET A 1 -17.01 16.56 -35.79
N LEU A 2 -16.37 15.39 -35.80
CA LEU A 2 -15.35 15.01 -34.80
C LEU A 2 -14.21 16.02 -34.62
N THR A 3 -13.72 16.64 -35.69
CA THR A 3 -12.57 17.55 -35.63
C THR A 3 -12.90 18.98 -35.23
N ASN A 4 -14.14 19.42 -35.42
CA ASN A 4 -14.51 20.85 -35.41
C ASN A 4 -15.69 21.18 -34.48
N CYS A 5 -16.34 20.17 -33.89
CA CYS A 5 -17.52 20.39 -33.05
C CYS A 5 -17.11 20.45 -31.58
N GLU A 6 -17.47 21.54 -30.90
CA GLU A 6 -17.18 21.74 -29.47
C GLU A 6 -18.25 21.11 -28.56
N THR A 7 -19.42 20.74 -29.10
CA THR A 7 -20.52 20.18 -28.32
C THR A 7 -20.25 18.69 -28.00
N PRO A 8 -20.07 18.31 -26.72
CA PRO A 8 -19.69 16.94 -26.36
C PRO A 8 -20.70 15.89 -26.84
N ARG A 9 -22.00 16.21 -26.78
CA ARG A 9 -23.06 15.31 -27.22
C ARG A 9 -23.02 15.02 -28.73
N SER A 10 -22.73 16.04 -29.54
CA SER A 10 -22.62 15.88 -31.00
C SER A 10 -21.40 15.04 -31.37
N VAL A 11 -20.29 15.22 -30.64
CA VAL A 11 -19.10 14.37 -30.78
C VAL A 11 -19.42 12.92 -30.43
N GLU A 12 -20.11 12.67 -29.32
CA GLU A 12 -20.53 11.32 -28.90
C GLU A 12 -21.42 10.65 -29.96
N VAL A 13 -22.41 11.36 -30.51
CA VAL A 13 -23.28 10.83 -31.58
C VAL A 13 -22.48 10.52 -32.86
N ALA A 14 -21.48 11.34 -33.20
CA ALA A 14 -20.57 11.03 -34.30
C ALA A 14 -19.78 9.75 -34.03
N LEU A 15 -19.22 9.58 -32.82
CA LEU A 15 -18.46 8.39 -32.46
C LEU A 15 -19.35 7.14 -32.51
N GLN A 16 -20.58 7.23 -31.99
CA GLN A 16 -21.58 6.16 -32.10
C GLN A 16 -21.88 5.78 -33.55
N SER A 17 -22.00 6.78 -34.43
CA SER A 17 -22.28 6.56 -35.85
C SER A 17 -21.09 5.87 -36.54
N VAL A 18 -19.86 6.27 -36.21
CA VAL A 18 -18.64 5.62 -36.71
C VAL A 18 -18.55 4.19 -36.17
N ALA A 19 -18.82 3.98 -34.89
CA ALA A 19 -18.84 2.66 -34.25
C ALA A 19 -19.83 1.68 -34.91
N GLY A 20 -20.97 2.17 -35.36
CA GLY A 20 -22.01 1.36 -36.03
C GLY A 20 -21.74 1.05 -37.50
N ALA A 21 -20.79 1.71 -38.16
CA ALA A 21 -20.51 1.51 -39.58
C ALA A 21 -19.50 0.37 -39.77
N THR A 22 -19.97 -0.88 -39.78
CA THR A 22 -19.08 -2.01 -39.52
C THR A 22 -18.19 -2.47 -40.68
N HIS A 23 -18.45 -2.20 -41.96
CA HIS A 23 -17.77 -2.96 -43.04
C HIS A 23 -17.02 -2.17 -44.13
N ASP A 24 -17.27 -0.86 -44.34
CA ASP A 24 -16.65 -0.07 -45.42
C ASP A 24 -15.97 1.24 -44.94
N LEU A 25 -15.59 1.28 -43.67
CA LEU A 25 -14.96 2.47 -43.11
C LEU A 25 -13.53 2.65 -43.61
N ASP A 26 -13.26 3.84 -44.17
CA ASP A 26 -11.91 4.30 -44.48
C ASP A 26 -11.12 4.51 -43.17
N LEU A 27 -10.40 3.46 -42.74
CA LEU A 27 -9.59 3.45 -41.52
C LEU A 27 -8.62 4.64 -41.46
N SER A 28 -8.10 5.08 -42.60
CA SER A 28 -7.16 6.20 -42.67
C SER A 28 -7.82 7.53 -42.24
N ARG A 29 -9.10 7.73 -42.58
CA ARG A 29 -9.87 8.91 -42.14
C ARG A 29 -10.22 8.86 -40.67
N ILE A 30 -10.52 7.68 -40.14
CA ILE A 30 -10.82 7.48 -38.72
C ILE A 30 -9.60 7.79 -37.87
N GLU A 31 -8.43 7.29 -38.28
CA GLU A 31 -7.15 7.59 -37.65
C GLU A 31 -6.83 9.09 -37.73
N LYS A 32 -7.00 9.71 -38.90
CA LYS A 32 -6.77 11.16 -39.09
C LYS A 32 -7.66 12.03 -38.19
N CYS A 33 -8.90 11.58 -37.91
CA CYS A 33 -9.81 12.27 -37.01
C CYS A 33 -9.59 11.94 -35.52
N LYS A 34 -8.60 11.13 -35.16
CA LYS A 34 -8.33 10.64 -33.80
C LYS A 34 -9.51 9.90 -33.16
N ALA A 35 -10.44 9.36 -33.95
CA ALA A 35 -11.68 8.81 -33.43
C ALA A 35 -11.44 7.62 -32.48
N TRP A 36 -10.52 6.71 -32.81
CA TRP A 36 -10.16 5.57 -31.93
C TRP A 36 -9.71 6.00 -30.53
N SER A 37 -8.94 7.08 -30.44
CA SER A 37 -8.49 7.66 -29.17
C SER A 37 -9.69 8.19 -28.37
N MET A 38 -10.59 8.91 -29.03
CA MET A 38 -11.79 9.47 -28.38
C MET A 38 -12.74 8.36 -27.90
N MET A 39 -12.92 7.30 -28.71
CA MET A 39 -13.70 6.12 -28.31
C MET A 39 -13.05 5.38 -27.15
N GLY A 40 -11.72 5.18 -27.19
CA GLY A 40 -10.96 4.54 -26.12
C GLY A 40 -11.08 5.30 -24.80
N GLU A 41 -10.91 6.63 -24.84
CA GLU A 41 -11.07 7.48 -23.66
C GLU A 41 -12.50 7.43 -23.11
N GLN A 42 -13.53 7.57 -23.96
CA GLN A 42 -14.93 7.47 -23.53
C GLN A 42 -15.26 6.08 -22.97
N PHE A 43 -14.74 5.02 -23.58
CA PHE A 43 -14.92 3.66 -23.11
C PHE A 43 -14.30 3.47 -21.72
N LEU A 44 -13.01 3.78 -21.54
CA LEU A 44 -12.34 3.66 -20.24
C LEU A 44 -13.01 4.52 -19.17
N ASN A 45 -13.45 5.73 -19.53
CA ASN A 45 -14.21 6.61 -18.63
C ASN A 45 -15.56 6.01 -18.21
N SER A 46 -16.24 5.31 -19.13
CA SER A 46 -17.48 4.61 -18.82
C SER A 46 -17.27 3.42 -17.87
N GLN A 47 -16.07 2.81 -17.88
CA GLN A 47 -15.74 1.72 -16.94
C GLN A 47 -15.51 2.25 -15.51
N LEU A 48 -15.15 3.53 -15.37
CA LEU A 48 -14.89 4.17 -14.08
C LEU A 48 -16.12 4.79 -13.41
N GLN A 49 -17.21 5.04 -14.16
CA GLN A 49 -18.36 5.80 -13.67
C GLN A 49 -19.55 4.88 -13.31
N ASP A 50 -20.00 4.99 -12.06
CA ASP A 50 -21.25 4.44 -11.49
C ASP A 50 -21.37 2.92 -11.35
N ALA A 51 -22.22 2.49 -10.40
CA ALA A 51 -22.72 1.11 -10.29
C ALA A 51 -23.51 0.63 -11.53
N ARG A 52 -23.74 1.51 -12.52
CA ARG A 52 -24.34 1.22 -13.82
C ARG A 52 -23.61 2.01 -14.90
N PRO A 53 -22.56 1.44 -15.52
CA PRO A 53 -21.89 2.09 -16.64
C PRO A 53 -22.92 2.44 -17.72
N ASN A 54 -22.73 3.56 -18.42
CA ASN A 54 -23.59 3.92 -19.56
C ASN A 54 -23.52 2.79 -20.59
N GLN A 55 -24.50 1.89 -20.54
CA GLN A 55 -24.48 0.63 -21.29
C GLN A 55 -24.38 0.88 -22.79
N ALA A 56 -24.88 2.00 -23.29
CA ALA A 56 -24.70 2.37 -24.69
C ALA A 56 -23.22 2.58 -25.00
N VAL A 57 -22.53 3.44 -24.24
CA VAL A 57 -21.09 3.73 -24.40
C VAL A 57 -20.23 2.47 -24.24
N SER A 58 -20.51 1.65 -23.24
CA SER A 58 -19.77 0.42 -23.05
C SER A 58 -19.96 -0.55 -24.22
N ARG A 59 -21.18 -0.68 -24.77
CA ARG A 59 -21.46 -1.58 -25.90
C ARG A 59 -20.80 -1.11 -27.20
N TRP A 60 -21.06 0.13 -27.64
CA TRP A 60 -20.51 0.59 -28.92
C TRP A 60 -18.99 0.82 -28.83
N GLY A 61 -18.50 1.31 -27.70
CA GLY A 61 -17.07 1.51 -27.46
C GLY A 61 -16.31 0.19 -27.47
N SER A 62 -16.78 -0.81 -26.72
CA SER A 62 -16.17 -2.14 -26.70
C SER A 62 -16.17 -2.79 -28.08
N SER A 63 -17.33 -2.82 -28.77
CA SER A 63 -17.44 -3.42 -30.11
C SER A 63 -16.46 -2.81 -31.10
N SER A 64 -16.33 -1.48 -31.10
CA SER A 64 -15.45 -0.75 -32.03
C SER A 64 -13.98 -0.99 -31.74
N LEU A 65 -13.59 -0.97 -30.47
CA LEU A 65 -12.22 -1.23 -30.03
C LEU A 65 -11.80 -2.67 -30.33
N LEU A 66 -12.70 -3.64 -30.13
CA LEU A 66 -12.45 -5.04 -30.46
C LEU A 66 -12.31 -5.25 -31.96
N GLN A 67 -13.15 -4.59 -32.77
CA GLN A 67 -13.05 -4.67 -34.23
C GLN A 67 -11.73 -4.07 -34.73
N TRP A 68 -11.37 -2.88 -34.24
CA TRP A 68 -10.08 -2.25 -34.54
C TRP A 68 -8.90 -3.11 -34.11
N GLY A 69 -8.97 -3.67 -32.91
CA GLY A 69 -7.99 -4.61 -32.37
C GLY A 69 -7.84 -5.86 -33.23
N HIS A 70 -8.94 -6.44 -33.70
CA HIS A 70 -8.94 -7.59 -34.60
C HIS A 70 -8.22 -7.28 -35.92
N PHE A 71 -8.52 -6.14 -36.55
CA PHE A 71 -7.81 -5.71 -37.77
C PHE A 71 -6.30 -5.54 -37.52
N ARG A 72 -5.91 -4.99 -36.36
CA ARG A 72 -4.49 -4.90 -35.98
C ARG A 72 -3.85 -6.27 -35.76
N HIS A 73 -4.53 -7.19 -35.08
CA HIS A 73 -4.04 -8.57 -34.92
C HIS A 73 -3.78 -9.21 -36.26
N MET A 74 -4.72 -9.15 -37.20
CA MET A 74 -4.57 -9.76 -38.52
C MET A 74 -3.40 -9.15 -39.32
N ARG A 75 -3.12 -7.85 -39.14
CA ARG A 75 -1.96 -7.19 -39.75
C ARG A 75 -0.62 -7.66 -39.16
N ILE A 76 -0.58 -7.93 -37.87
CA ILE A 76 0.64 -8.38 -37.15
C ILE A 76 0.86 -9.88 -37.36
N ASN A 77 -0.21 -10.66 -37.22
CA ASN A 77 -0.22 -12.12 -37.31
C ASN A 77 -1.51 -12.56 -38.02
N GLY A 78 -1.41 -12.79 -39.33
CA GLY A 78 -2.55 -13.13 -40.20
C GLY A 78 -3.22 -14.48 -39.92
N ARG A 79 -2.86 -15.18 -38.84
CA ARG A 79 -3.44 -16.46 -38.40
C ARG A 79 -3.88 -16.45 -36.92
N TYR A 80 -3.99 -15.28 -36.30
CA TYR A 80 -4.39 -15.23 -34.89
C TYR A 80 -5.90 -15.53 -34.75
N GLU A 81 -6.22 -16.67 -34.14
CA GLU A 81 -7.58 -17.03 -33.78
C GLU A 81 -7.84 -16.62 -32.32
N TYR A 82 -8.98 -15.96 -32.09
CA TYR A 82 -9.37 -15.60 -30.73
C TYR A 82 -10.00 -16.80 -30.03
N PRO A 83 -9.74 -17.01 -28.73
CA PRO A 83 -10.40 -18.07 -27.97
C PRO A 83 -11.91 -17.83 -27.89
N THR A 84 -12.66 -18.89 -27.61
CA THR A 84 -14.13 -18.83 -27.46
C THR A 84 -14.57 -18.19 -26.15
N SER A 85 -13.80 -18.36 -25.07
CA SER A 85 -14.04 -17.70 -23.77
C SER A 85 -13.23 -16.42 -23.68
N ARG A 86 -13.86 -15.28 -24.00
CA ARG A 86 -13.21 -13.95 -23.98
C ARG A 86 -13.82 -13.04 -22.94
N ASN A 87 -12.98 -12.33 -22.21
CA ASN A 87 -13.38 -11.15 -21.47
C ASN A 87 -13.30 -9.93 -22.41
N THR A 88 -14.38 -9.71 -23.17
CA THR A 88 -14.46 -8.66 -24.21
C THR A 88 -14.30 -7.25 -23.64
N THR A 89 -14.70 -7.04 -22.38
CA THR A 89 -14.52 -5.76 -21.68
C THR A 89 -13.04 -5.49 -21.43
N LEU A 90 -12.34 -6.45 -20.86
CA LEU A 90 -10.90 -6.36 -20.59
C LEU A 90 -10.09 -6.13 -21.88
N GLU A 91 -10.39 -6.88 -22.94
CA GLU A 91 -9.72 -6.68 -24.23
C GLU A 91 -9.96 -5.28 -24.80
N ALA A 92 -11.19 -4.77 -24.71
CA ALA A 92 -11.50 -3.41 -25.11
C ALA A 92 -10.72 -2.38 -24.27
N MET A 93 -10.52 -2.62 -22.97
CA MET A 93 -9.67 -1.77 -22.13
C MET A 93 -8.22 -1.77 -22.60
N ILE A 94 -7.66 -2.95 -22.88
CA ILE A 94 -6.28 -3.09 -23.40
C ILE A 94 -6.13 -2.33 -24.73
N TRP A 95 -7.10 -2.44 -25.64
CA TRP A 95 -7.09 -1.67 -26.90
C TRP A 95 -7.25 -0.18 -26.68
N ALA A 96 -8.12 0.25 -25.76
CA ALA A 96 -8.27 1.66 -25.42
C ALA A 96 -6.95 2.26 -24.88
N MET A 97 -6.17 1.49 -24.13
CA MET A 97 -4.84 1.93 -23.67
C MET A 97 -3.84 2.00 -24.83
N GLN A 98 -3.93 1.09 -25.82
CA GLN A 98 -3.12 1.17 -27.04
C GLN A 98 -3.43 2.40 -27.88
N THR A 99 -4.69 2.84 -27.97
CA THR A 99 -5.02 4.07 -28.73
C THR A 99 -4.39 5.31 -28.09
N GLN A 100 -4.25 5.33 -26.75
CA GLN A 100 -3.50 6.39 -26.04
C GLN A 100 -2.00 6.34 -26.38
N ILE A 101 -1.39 5.15 -26.33
CA ILE A 101 0.02 4.96 -26.72
C ILE A 101 0.27 5.48 -28.14
N ASP A 102 -0.60 5.12 -29.09
CA ASP A 102 -0.47 5.52 -30.48
C ASP A 102 -0.62 7.03 -30.66
N GLN A 103 -1.54 7.66 -29.92
CA GLN A 103 -1.75 9.11 -29.94
C GLN A 103 -0.51 9.86 -29.44
N LEU A 104 0.08 9.39 -28.33
CA LEU A 104 1.30 9.97 -27.75
C LEU A 104 2.49 9.83 -28.72
N CYS A 105 2.63 8.67 -29.36
CA CYS A 105 3.66 8.43 -30.37
C CYS A 105 3.48 9.31 -31.62
N ALA A 106 2.24 9.51 -32.06
CA ALA A 106 1.93 10.40 -33.18
C ALA A 106 2.28 11.85 -32.86
N ALA A 107 1.87 12.35 -31.69
CA ALA A 107 2.19 13.70 -31.23
C ALA A 107 3.70 13.94 -31.09
N SER A 108 4.47 12.91 -30.74
CA SER A 108 5.93 12.99 -30.68
C SER A 108 6.60 13.02 -32.06
N SER A 109 5.95 12.49 -33.10
CA SER A 109 6.52 12.36 -34.46
C SER A 109 6.44 13.65 -35.28
N ASP A 110 5.54 14.57 -34.90
CA ASP A 110 5.36 15.87 -35.56
C ASP A 110 6.47 16.87 -35.16
N LEU A 111 7.34 16.50 -34.21
CA LEU A 111 8.51 17.28 -33.81
C LEU A 111 9.72 16.84 -34.66
N ALA A 112 10.46 17.82 -35.21
CA ALA A 112 11.41 17.67 -36.34
C ALA A 112 12.61 16.72 -36.15
N THR A 113 12.76 16.04 -35.02
CA THR A 113 13.87 15.12 -34.73
C THR A 113 13.47 13.66 -34.92
N LYS A 114 13.57 13.16 -36.15
CA LYS A 114 13.50 11.72 -36.48
C LYS A 114 14.77 10.99 -36.04
N SER A 115 14.97 10.86 -34.72
CA SER A 115 16.00 9.96 -34.19
C SER A 115 15.59 8.50 -34.43
N ASP A 116 16.52 7.65 -34.89
CA ASP A 116 16.31 6.20 -35.05
C ASP A 116 15.78 5.55 -33.77
N GLU A 117 16.10 6.14 -32.62
CA GLU A 117 15.62 5.70 -31.32
C GLU A 117 14.10 5.84 -31.16
N VAL A 118 13.51 6.94 -31.64
CA VAL A 118 12.05 7.17 -31.58
C VAL A 118 11.32 6.16 -32.47
N VAL A 119 11.88 5.82 -33.64
CA VAL A 119 11.34 4.79 -34.53
C VAL A 119 11.39 3.42 -33.85
N LYS A 120 12.50 3.09 -33.17
CA LYS A 120 12.64 1.84 -32.41
C LYS A 120 11.64 1.75 -31.27
N ILE A 121 11.47 2.81 -30.49
CA ILE A 121 10.49 2.88 -29.39
C ILE A 121 9.07 2.70 -29.94
N ARG A 122 8.73 3.39 -31.03
CA ARG A 122 7.41 3.29 -31.65
C ARG A 122 7.10 1.86 -32.08
N ARG A 123 8.06 1.14 -32.69
CA ARG A 123 7.90 -0.28 -33.06
C ARG A 123 7.73 -1.18 -31.83
N LEU A 124 8.42 -0.87 -30.74
CA LEU A 124 8.34 -1.61 -29.49
C LEU A 124 6.94 -1.46 -28.86
N VAL A 125 6.41 -0.24 -28.79
CA VAL A 125 5.14 0.04 -28.09
C VAL A 125 3.88 -0.11 -28.96
N SER A 126 4.00 -0.18 -30.30
CA SER A 126 2.84 -0.29 -31.20
C SER A 126 2.09 -1.62 -31.07
N ASN A 127 2.77 -2.64 -30.52
CA ASN A 127 2.27 -4.01 -30.44
C ASN A 127 1.96 -4.42 -28.99
N THR A 128 2.02 -3.50 -28.02
CA THR A 128 1.85 -3.83 -26.60
C THR A 128 0.52 -4.53 -26.34
N ALA A 129 -0.61 -3.98 -26.80
CA ALA A 129 -1.92 -4.59 -26.62
C ALA A 129 -2.03 -5.99 -27.24
N HIS A 130 -1.43 -6.19 -28.42
CA HIS A 130 -1.39 -7.50 -29.07
C HIS A 130 -0.67 -8.54 -28.20
N LEU A 131 0.49 -8.18 -27.64
CA LEU A 131 1.25 -9.05 -26.76
C LEU A 131 0.49 -9.35 -25.46
N CYS A 132 -0.14 -8.33 -24.86
CA CYS A 132 -0.93 -8.49 -23.65
C CYS A 132 -2.12 -9.43 -23.85
N ILE A 133 -2.87 -9.28 -24.93
CA ILE A 133 -4.04 -10.13 -25.25
C ILE A 133 -3.60 -11.56 -25.55
N LYS A 134 -2.49 -11.72 -26.30
CA LYS A 134 -1.95 -13.05 -26.59
C LYS A 134 -1.57 -13.78 -25.31
N GLU A 135 -0.89 -13.12 -24.38
CA GLU A 135 -0.49 -13.76 -23.12
C GLU A 135 -1.70 -14.08 -22.23
N LEU A 136 -2.65 -13.14 -22.12
CA LEU A 136 -3.85 -13.30 -21.28
C LEU A 136 -4.59 -14.63 -21.56
N TYR A 137 -4.56 -15.09 -22.80
CA TYR A 137 -5.27 -16.29 -23.25
C TYR A 137 -4.39 -17.53 -23.42
N ARG A 138 -3.09 -17.44 -23.14
CA ARG A 138 -2.13 -18.53 -23.31
C ARG A 138 -2.51 -19.80 -22.54
N THR A 139 -3.10 -19.67 -21.36
CA THR A 139 -3.46 -20.80 -20.49
C THR A 139 -4.54 -21.73 -21.07
N HIS A 140 -5.34 -21.25 -22.03
CA HIS A 140 -6.37 -22.07 -22.68
C HIS A 140 -5.83 -22.98 -23.79
N GLU A 141 -4.69 -22.64 -24.41
CA GLU A 141 -4.14 -23.41 -25.54
C GLU A 141 -3.26 -24.58 -25.06
N ASP A 142 -2.45 -24.37 -24.02
CA ASP A 142 -1.39 -25.31 -23.61
C ASP A 142 -1.88 -26.49 -22.72
N SER A 143 -3.11 -26.44 -22.21
CA SER A 143 -3.66 -27.50 -21.34
C SER A 143 -3.96 -28.82 -22.09
N SER A 144 -3.94 -28.80 -23.42
CA SER A 144 -4.32 -29.96 -24.25
C SER A 144 -3.13 -30.69 -24.91
N SER A 145 -1.93 -30.09 -24.94
CA SER A 145 -0.80 -30.61 -25.74
C SER A 145 0.43 -31.05 -24.94
N GLY A 146 0.48 -30.86 -23.62
CA GLY A 146 1.52 -31.42 -22.73
C GLY A 146 2.96 -30.90 -22.93
N THR A 147 3.23 -30.10 -23.96
CA THR A 147 4.51 -29.43 -24.20
C THR A 147 4.32 -27.92 -24.14
N THR A 148 4.75 -27.31 -23.03
CA THR A 148 4.76 -25.85 -22.88
C THR A 148 5.75 -25.23 -23.88
N PRO A 149 5.33 -24.32 -24.78
CA PRO A 149 6.24 -23.68 -25.72
C PRO A 149 7.12 -22.67 -24.99
N THR A 150 8.36 -23.05 -24.66
CA THR A 150 9.35 -22.22 -23.95
C THR A 150 9.65 -20.90 -24.71
N HIS A 151 9.62 -20.94 -26.05
CA HIS A 151 9.98 -19.82 -26.91
C HIS A 151 9.05 -18.59 -26.84
N SER A 152 7.76 -18.74 -26.54
CA SER A 152 6.85 -17.57 -26.48
C SER A 152 7.09 -16.72 -25.23
N TRP A 153 7.52 -17.34 -24.13
CA TRP A 153 7.80 -16.65 -22.88
C TRP A 153 9.06 -15.77 -22.98
N GLU A 154 10.13 -16.33 -23.54
CA GLU A 154 11.41 -15.64 -23.73
C GLU A 154 11.25 -14.37 -24.57
N TYR A 155 10.47 -14.46 -25.64
CA TYR A 155 10.20 -13.31 -26.51
C TYR A 155 9.52 -12.15 -25.77
N ILE A 156 8.51 -12.43 -24.95
CA ILE A 156 7.78 -11.36 -24.24
C ILE A 156 8.62 -10.80 -23.09
N MET A 157 9.35 -11.65 -22.36
CA MET A 157 10.34 -11.20 -21.37
C MET A 157 11.37 -10.26 -22.01
N GLN A 158 11.82 -10.57 -23.23
CA GLN A 158 12.73 -9.69 -23.98
C GLN A 158 12.08 -8.33 -24.29
N GLN A 159 10.78 -8.28 -24.61
CA GLN A 159 10.08 -7.01 -24.82
C GLN A 159 10.00 -6.19 -23.52
N VAL A 160 9.67 -6.83 -22.39
CA VAL A 160 9.65 -6.18 -21.07
C VAL A 160 11.03 -5.62 -20.73
N GLU A 161 12.08 -6.43 -20.91
CA GLU A 161 13.47 -6.03 -20.67
C GLU A 161 13.86 -4.84 -21.54
N MET A 162 13.48 -4.83 -22.82
CA MET A 162 13.75 -3.71 -23.71
C MET A 162 13.04 -2.43 -23.26
N VAL A 163 11.76 -2.51 -22.86
CA VAL A 163 11.03 -1.35 -22.33
C VAL A 163 11.68 -0.82 -21.05
N VAL A 164 12.01 -1.71 -20.12
CA VAL A 164 12.64 -1.35 -18.84
C VAL A 164 14.01 -0.72 -19.07
N ALA A 165 14.88 -1.31 -19.89
CA ALA A 165 16.21 -0.77 -20.18
C ALA A 165 16.15 0.62 -20.82
N LEU A 166 15.16 0.89 -21.67
CA LEU A 166 14.95 2.21 -22.26
C LEU A 166 14.52 3.24 -21.21
N LEU A 167 13.60 2.86 -20.32
CA LEU A 167 13.18 3.70 -19.20
C LEU A 167 14.35 3.94 -18.23
N GLU A 168 15.08 2.90 -17.79
CA GLU A 168 16.26 3.03 -16.91
C GLU A 168 17.30 4.00 -17.48
N ARG A 169 17.65 3.85 -18.76
CA ARG A 169 18.61 4.74 -19.43
C ARG A 169 18.13 6.19 -19.44
N HIS A 170 16.84 6.42 -19.68
CA HIS A 170 16.26 7.75 -19.63
C HIS A 170 16.32 8.35 -18.23
N LEU A 171 16.00 7.56 -17.21
CA LEU A 171 15.95 7.99 -15.80
C LEU A 171 17.32 8.16 -15.16
N SER A 172 18.35 7.51 -15.70
CA SER A 172 19.72 7.56 -15.20
C SER A 172 20.56 8.68 -15.83
N SER A 173 20.09 9.31 -16.92
CA SER A 173 20.85 10.32 -17.66
C SER A 173 20.56 11.74 -17.14
N PRO A 174 21.52 12.42 -16.49
CA PRO A 174 21.31 13.80 -16.04
C PRO A 174 21.18 14.83 -17.17
N ASP A 175 21.84 14.67 -18.33
CA ASP A 175 22.08 15.84 -19.22
C ASP A 175 21.96 15.70 -20.75
N ALA A 176 21.61 14.57 -21.40
CA ALA A 176 21.67 14.56 -22.89
C ALA A 176 20.70 13.72 -23.73
N ASN A 177 19.92 12.78 -23.19
CA ASN A 177 18.97 11.99 -24.01
C ASN A 177 17.62 11.85 -23.31
N VAL A 178 17.02 13.00 -22.99
CA VAL A 178 15.68 13.07 -22.42
C VAL A 178 14.72 12.63 -23.53
N LEU A 179 14.15 11.43 -23.41
CA LEU A 179 13.00 11.00 -24.19
C LEU A 179 11.97 12.11 -24.17
N HIS A 180 11.41 12.44 -25.34
CA HIS A 180 10.34 13.41 -25.41
C HIS A 180 9.21 13.01 -24.43
N PRO A 181 8.61 13.93 -23.66
CA PRO A 181 7.64 13.58 -22.61
C PRO A 181 6.51 12.66 -23.09
N MET A 182 6.02 12.86 -24.32
CA MET A 182 4.99 11.98 -24.90
C MET A 182 5.51 10.56 -25.18
N THR A 183 6.77 10.43 -25.64
CA THR A 183 7.41 9.12 -25.87
C THR A 183 7.67 8.42 -24.54
N TYR A 184 8.12 9.16 -23.53
CA TYR A 184 8.27 8.64 -22.16
C TYR A 184 6.94 8.13 -21.61
N GLN A 185 5.87 8.92 -21.70
CA GLN A 185 4.55 8.53 -21.24
C GLN A 185 4.01 7.29 -21.99
N ALA A 186 4.22 7.21 -23.31
CA ALA A 186 3.85 6.04 -24.10
C ALA A 186 4.59 4.76 -23.65
N LEU A 187 5.87 4.88 -23.31
CA LEU A 187 6.66 3.78 -22.72
C LEU A 187 6.15 3.39 -21.33
N CYS A 188 5.80 4.35 -20.48
CA CYS A 188 5.24 4.06 -19.16
C CYS A 188 3.90 3.34 -19.24
N ILE A 189 2.95 3.80 -20.09
CA ILE A 189 1.68 3.10 -20.30
C ILE A 189 1.93 1.68 -20.85
N SER A 190 2.89 1.53 -21.76
CA SER A 190 3.26 0.22 -22.30
C SER A 190 3.84 -0.70 -21.23
N PHE A 191 4.74 -0.17 -20.40
CA PHE A 191 5.30 -0.89 -19.26
C PHE A 191 4.20 -1.32 -18.28
N THR A 192 3.26 -0.43 -17.94
CA THR A 192 2.11 -0.79 -17.09
C THR A 192 1.28 -1.90 -17.72
N LEU A 193 0.95 -1.82 -19.02
CA LEU A 193 0.18 -2.86 -19.70
C LEU A 193 0.91 -4.21 -19.65
N LEU A 194 2.21 -4.23 -19.94
CA LEU A 194 3.02 -5.45 -19.88
C LEU A 194 3.10 -5.97 -18.43
N LEU A 195 3.34 -5.10 -17.46
CA LEU A 195 3.38 -5.45 -16.04
C LEU A 195 2.06 -6.03 -15.54
N CYS A 196 0.94 -5.48 -15.98
CA CYS A 196 -0.38 -5.88 -15.51
C CYS A 196 -0.91 -7.11 -16.25
N CYS A 197 -0.65 -7.26 -17.55
CA CYS A 197 -1.19 -8.35 -18.37
C CYS A 197 -0.25 -9.55 -18.41
N PHE A 198 1.04 -9.32 -18.69
CA PHE A 198 2.00 -10.39 -18.88
C PHE A 198 2.52 -10.92 -17.55
N LEU A 199 2.90 -10.01 -16.64
CA LEU A 199 3.39 -10.45 -15.34
C LEU A 199 2.26 -10.95 -14.42
N ALA A 200 0.97 -10.85 -14.81
CA ALA A 200 -0.12 -11.52 -14.09
C ALA A 200 0.09 -13.04 -13.96
N HIS A 201 0.72 -13.66 -14.96
CA HIS A 201 1.12 -15.08 -14.93
C HIS A 201 2.46 -15.32 -14.24
N CYS A 202 3.25 -14.27 -13.98
CA CYS A 202 4.51 -14.35 -13.24
C CYS A 202 4.33 -14.47 -11.72
N SER A 203 5.37 -15.03 -11.10
CA SER A 203 5.69 -14.78 -9.70
C SER A 203 5.74 -13.27 -9.42
N PRO A 204 5.09 -12.78 -8.34
CA PRO A 204 5.18 -11.38 -7.93
C PRO A 204 6.62 -10.88 -7.79
N ARG A 205 7.56 -11.77 -7.44
CA ARG A 205 8.99 -11.46 -7.31
C ARG A 205 9.59 -10.90 -8.59
N ILE A 206 9.30 -11.52 -9.74
CA ILE A 206 9.85 -11.11 -11.04
C ILE A 206 9.35 -9.70 -11.39
N ALA A 207 8.05 -9.48 -11.21
CA ALA A 207 7.43 -8.19 -11.50
C ALA A 207 7.99 -7.06 -10.63
N VAL A 208 8.14 -7.33 -9.33
CA VAL A 208 8.68 -6.37 -8.38
C VAL A 208 10.13 -6.05 -8.69
N ARG A 209 10.95 -7.00 -9.18
CA ARG A 209 12.33 -6.69 -9.58
C ARG A 209 12.40 -5.72 -10.76
N TYR A 210 11.50 -5.81 -11.73
CA TYR A 210 11.40 -4.81 -12.81
C TYR A 210 10.96 -3.43 -12.30
N LEU A 211 10.01 -3.40 -11.37
CA LEU A 211 9.61 -2.16 -10.72
C LEU A 211 10.80 -1.52 -9.97
N LEU A 212 11.43 -2.26 -9.06
CA LEU A 212 12.52 -1.77 -8.23
C LEU A 212 13.71 -1.27 -9.05
N ARG A 213 13.99 -1.91 -10.19
CA ARG A 213 14.97 -1.46 -11.18
C ARG A 213 14.70 -0.02 -11.67
N LEU A 214 13.46 0.29 -12.01
CA LEU A 214 13.03 1.64 -12.43
C LEU A 214 12.98 2.68 -11.30
N LEU A 215 12.92 2.19 -10.06
CA LEU A 215 12.87 2.99 -8.84
C LEU A 215 14.28 3.32 -8.31
N ARG A 216 15.28 2.45 -8.57
CA ARG A 216 16.70 2.69 -8.25
C ARG A 216 17.27 3.78 -9.16
N ARG A 217 17.09 5.05 -8.78
CA ARG A 217 17.68 6.19 -9.49
C ARG A 217 18.84 6.78 -8.71
N PRO A 218 19.95 7.16 -9.37
CA PRO A 218 21.05 7.86 -8.71
C PRO A 218 20.64 9.28 -8.28
N HIS A 219 19.67 9.90 -8.97
CA HIS A 219 19.25 11.29 -8.74
C HIS A 219 17.73 11.47 -8.85
N GLY A 220 17.06 11.74 -7.73
CA GLY A 220 15.66 12.17 -7.69
C GLY A 220 14.61 11.08 -7.49
N LEU A 221 13.37 11.52 -7.28
CA LEU A 221 12.19 10.68 -7.05
C LEU A 221 11.82 9.87 -8.29
N ALA A 222 11.18 8.72 -8.07
CA ALA A 222 10.51 7.98 -9.14
C ALA A 222 9.44 8.85 -9.82
N SER A 223 9.28 8.67 -11.14
CA SER A 223 8.24 9.43 -11.85
C SER A 223 6.86 8.96 -11.42
N VAL A 224 5.90 9.88 -11.48
CA VAL A 224 4.50 9.63 -11.18
C VAL A 224 3.98 8.41 -11.95
N GLU A 225 4.33 8.26 -13.23
CA GLU A 225 3.87 7.16 -14.08
C GLU A 225 4.40 5.79 -13.65
N ILE A 226 5.67 5.70 -13.22
CA ILE A 226 6.23 4.43 -12.71
C ILE A 226 5.60 4.07 -11.38
N ASN A 227 5.40 5.06 -10.52
CA ASN A 227 4.73 4.83 -9.26
C ASN A 227 3.26 4.39 -9.47
N LEU A 228 2.56 4.95 -10.46
CA LEU A 228 1.22 4.49 -10.84
C LEU A 228 1.23 3.05 -11.39
N ALA A 229 2.25 2.66 -12.15
CA ALA A 229 2.42 1.28 -12.59
C ALA A 229 2.58 0.33 -11.39
N MET A 230 3.35 0.74 -10.38
CA MET A 230 3.51 0.01 -9.13
C MET A 230 2.19 -0.12 -8.36
N VAL A 231 1.45 0.99 -8.19
CA VAL A 231 0.13 0.99 -7.52
C VAL A 231 -0.84 0.06 -8.24
N ALA A 232 -0.94 0.14 -9.56
CA ALA A 232 -1.79 -0.74 -10.37
C ALA A 232 -1.42 -2.22 -10.20
N PHE A 233 -0.12 -2.53 -10.23
CA PHE A 233 0.37 -3.89 -10.01
C PHE A 233 0.00 -4.40 -8.61
N VAL A 234 0.29 -3.63 -7.56
CA VAL A 234 -0.01 -4.00 -6.18
C VAL A 234 -1.51 -4.23 -6.01
N PHE A 235 -2.34 -3.29 -6.45
CA PHE A 235 -3.80 -3.36 -6.27
C PHE A 235 -4.41 -4.53 -7.06
N SER A 236 -3.79 -4.93 -8.17
CA SER A 236 -4.21 -6.16 -8.88
C SER A 236 -3.96 -7.43 -8.08
N ARG A 237 -3.02 -7.43 -7.13
CA ARG A 237 -2.58 -8.63 -6.38
C ARG A 237 -3.24 -8.82 -5.03
N HIS A 238 -3.86 -7.77 -4.50
CA HIS A 238 -4.53 -7.81 -3.21
C HIS A 238 -6.05 -7.77 -3.39
N ASP A 239 -6.74 -8.58 -2.60
CA ASP A 239 -8.20 -8.50 -2.48
C ASP A 239 -8.56 -7.41 -1.50
N LEU A 240 -8.71 -6.18 -2.01
CA LEU A 240 -9.08 -5.01 -1.23
C LEU A 240 -10.62 -4.92 -1.08
N PRO A 241 -11.14 -4.34 0.00
CA PRO A 241 -12.58 -4.17 0.22
C PRO A 241 -13.23 -3.34 -0.88
N GLY A 242 -14.53 -3.54 -1.09
CA GLY A 242 -15.28 -2.84 -2.13
C GLY A 242 -15.25 -3.54 -3.49
N TRP A 243 -14.30 -4.46 -3.73
CA TRP A 243 -14.40 -5.38 -4.86
C TRP A 243 -15.28 -6.57 -4.54
N SER A 244 -16.20 -6.87 -5.47
CA SER A 244 -17.23 -7.91 -5.29
C SER A 244 -16.73 -9.33 -5.53
N GLN A 245 -15.55 -9.51 -6.12
CA GLN A 245 -14.98 -10.80 -6.47
C GLN A 245 -13.57 -10.89 -5.90
N PRO A 246 -13.04 -12.07 -5.55
CA PRO A 246 -11.63 -12.25 -5.27
C PRO A 246 -10.84 -12.35 -6.60
N THR A 247 -9.62 -11.82 -6.64
CA THR A 247 -8.69 -11.98 -7.77
C THR A 247 -7.85 -13.23 -7.68
N GLN A 248 -7.83 -13.90 -6.53
CA GLN A 248 -7.03 -15.09 -6.33
C GLN A 248 -7.41 -16.16 -7.37
N GLY A 249 -6.46 -16.53 -8.23
CA GLY A 249 -6.66 -17.50 -9.32
C GLY A 249 -7.28 -16.93 -10.61
N HIS A 250 -7.74 -15.68 -10.63
CA HIS A 250 -8.40 -15.06 -11.78
C HIS A 250 -7.50 -14.01 -12.43
N VAL A 251 -6.68 -14.43 -13.41
CA VAL A 251 -5.75 -13.55 -14.13
C VAL A 251 -6.48 -12.35 -14.74
N ASP A 252 -7.57 -12.58 -15.44
CA ASP A 252 -8.35 -11.56 -16.14
C ASP A 252 -8.88 -10.48 -15.17
N LEU A 253 -9.42 -10.88 -14.02
CA LEU A 253 -9.84 -9.93 -12.98
C LEU A 253 -8.66 -9.10 -12.46
N ARG A 254 -7.46 -9.70 -12.33
CA ARG A 254 -6.26 -8.96 -11.88
C ARG A 254 -5.87 -7.90 -12.90
N VAL A 255 -5.80 -8.28 -14.16
CA VAL A 255 -5.48 -7.33 -15.24
C VAL A 255 -6.52 -6.21 -15.27
N GLN A 256 -7.81 -6.56 -15.22
CA GLN A 256 -8.89 -5.58 -15.25
C GLN A 256 -8.75 -4.56 -14.12
N ARG A 257 -8.57 -5.01 -12.87
CA ARG A 257 -8.36 -4.11 -11.72
C ARG A 257 -7.16 -3.20 -11.90
N ALA A 258 -6.03 -3.75 -12.35
CA ALA A 258 -4.84 -2.95 -12.60
C ALA A 258 -5.11 -1.82 -13.60
N LEU A 259 -5.83 -2.10 -14.69
CA LEU A 259 -6.16 -1.10 -15.71
C LEU A 259 -7.17 -0.06 -15.21
N GLU A 260 -8.16 -0.48 -14.42
CA GLU A 260 -9.10 0.44 -13.75
C GLU A 260 -8.36 1.40 -12.81
N VAL A 261 -7.50 0.87 -11.94
CA VAL A 261 -6.69 1.65 -11.00
C VAL A 261 -5.77 2.62 -11.73
N TYR A 262 -5.02 2.13 -12.73
CA TYR A 262 -4.11 2.98 -13.49
C TYR A 262 -4.85 4.10 -14.22
N HIS A 263 -5.91 3.77 -14.97
CA HIS A 263 -6.68 4.77 -15.72
C HIS A 263 -7.35 5.78 -14.79
N TYR A 264 -7.86 5.33 -13.63
CA TYR A 264 -8.43 6.24 -12.64
C TYR A 264 -7.44 7.30 -12.19
N TYR A 265 -6.28 6.89 -11.68
CA TYR A 265 -5.30 7.83 -11.16
C TYR A 265 -4.62 8.66 -12.25
N GLN A 266 -4.47 8.12 -13.46
CA GLN A 266 -4.00 8.88 -14.62
C GLN A 266 -5.00 10.00 -15.01
N LYS A 267 -6.30 9.69 -15.03
CA LYS A 267 -7.34 10.60 -15.54
C LYS A 267 -7.84 11.59 -14.51
N ALA A 268 -7.83 11.23 -13.23
CA ALA A 268 -8.38 12.04 -12.17
C ALA A 268 -7.73 13.43 -12.07
N LYS A 269 -6.62 13.70 -12.78
CA LYS A 269 -5.86 14.96 -12.73
C LYS A 269 -5.74 15.43 -11.28
N PHE A 270 -5.53 14.47 -10.38
CA PHE A 270 -5.42 14.79 -8.97
C PHE A 270 -4.33 15.84 -8.82
N GLU A 271 -4.53 16.75 -7.89
CA GLU A 271 -3.41 17.51 -7.34
C GLU A 271 -2.32 16.48 -7.01
N GLU A 272 -1.08 16.72 -7.44
CA GLU A 272 0.08 15.82 -7.35
C GLU A 272 0.14 14.99 -6.05
N ILE A 273 -0.35 15.58 -4.97
CA ILE A 273 -0.51 15.02 -3.63
C ILE A 273 -1.36 13.73 -3.56
N SER A 274 -2.50 13.60 -4.26
CA SER A 274 -3.32 12.37 -4.14
C SER A 274 -2.63 11.17 -4.79
N ILE A 275 -1.81 11.41 -5.80
CA ILE A 275 -0.99 10.35 -6.39
C ILE A 275 0.07 9.93 -5.38
N LEU A 276 0.75 10.87 -4.71
CA LEU A 276 1.75 10.55 -3.68
C LEU A 276 1.18 9.66 -2.57
N GLU A 277 -0.02 9.94 -2.07
CA GLU A 277 -0.66 9.10 -1.04
C GLU A 277 -0.97 7.67 -1.54
N CYS A 278 -1.39 7.52 -2.80
CA CYS A 278 -1.65 6.21 -3.38
C CYS A 278 -0.36 5.43 -3.62
N VAL A 279 0.70 6.15 -3.98
CA VAL A 279 2.04 5.62 -4.13
C VAL A 279 2.59 5.15 -2.79
N GLU A 280 2.42 5.94 -1.73
CA GLU A 280 2.72 5.52 -0.36
C GLU A 280 2.00 4.22 -0.02
N ILE A 281 0.69 4.12 -0.29
CA ILE A 281 -0.07 2.88 -0.09
C ILE A 281 0.53 1.72 -0.89
N GLY A 282 0.86 1.94 -2.17
CA GLY A 282 1.52 0.92 -2.99
C GLY A 282 2.82 0.40 -2.36
N TRP A 283 3.63 1.29 -1.80
CA TRP A 283 4.83 0.90 -1.05
C TRP A 283 4.52 0.13 0.22
N LEU A 284 3.51 0.57 0.98
CA LEU A 284 3.08 -0.10 2.21
C LEU A 284 2.65 -1.55 1.94
N PHE A 285 1.91 -1.80 0.86
CA PHE A 285 1.52 -3.16 0.47
C PHE A 285 2.70 -4.02 0.04
N LEU A 286 3.68 -3.46 -0.69
CA LEU A 286 4.92 -4.19 -1.01
C LEU A 286 5.67 -4.60 0.26
N LEU A 287 5.73 -3.70 1.25
CA LEU A 287 6.38 -3.94 2.55
C LEU A 287 5.54 -4.77 3.52
N ALA A 288 4.22 -4.86 3.35
CA ALA A 288 3.34 -5.71 4.15
C ALA A 288 3.42 -7.19 3.76
N SER A 289 4.08 -7.53 2.65
CA SER A 289 4.31 -8.91 2.22
C SER A 289 5.67 -9.08 1.52
N PRO A 290 6.79 -8.73 2.18
CA PRO A 290 8.10 -8.62 1.56
C PRO A 290 8.60 -9.96 1.01
N GLN A 291 8.25 -11.07 1.68
CA GLN A 291 8.60 -12.42 1.22
C GLN A 291 7.86 -12.84 -0.07
N LEU A 292 6.59 -12.46 -0.20
CA LEU A 292 5.79 -12.69 -1.41
C LEU A 292 6.40 -11.96 -2.60
N HIS A 293 6.84 -10.72 -2.36
CA HIS A 293 7.47 -9.86 -3.35
C HIS A 293 8.97 -10.13 -3.53
N GLY A 294 9.58 -10.98 -2.69
CA GLY A 294 10.98 -11.35 -2.77
C GLY A 294 11.91 -10.16 -2.54
N LEU A 295 11.54 -9.26 -1.63
CA LEU A 295 12.32 -8.09 -1.25
C LEU A 295 13.51 -8.50 -0.39
N ASP A 296 14.69 -7.97 -0.70
CA ASP A 296 15.88 -8.07 0.13
C ASP A 296 16.11 -6.79 0.96
N HIS A 297 17.19 -6.73 1.75
CA HIS A 297 17.51 -5.54 2.55
C HIS A 297 17.62 -4.26 1.74
N ALA A 298 18.33 -4.33 0.62
CA ALA A 298 18.60 -3.16 -0.20
C ALA A 298 17.29 -2.63 -0.77
N ASP A 299 16.35 -3.52 -1.10
CA ASP A 299 15.00 -3.16 -1.52
C ASP A 299 14.20 -2.51 -0.40
N VAL A 300 14.18 -3.07 0.81
CA VAL A 300 13.48 -2.47 1.95
C VAL A 300 14.01 -1.07 2.25
N LYS A 301 15.34 -0.90 2.30
CA LYS A 301 15.98 0.40 2.50
C LYS A 301 15.65 1.40 1.40
N LEU A 302 15.61 0.93 0.15
CA LEU A 302 15.22 1.77 -0.98
C LEU A 302 13.77 2.26 -0.80
N ILE A 303 12.83 1.35 -0.54
CA ILE A 303 11.42 1.70 -0.33
C ILE A 303 11.27 2.61 0.90
N ALA A 304 11.99 2.32 1.98
CA ALA A 304 11.98 3.12 3.19
C ALA A 304 12.44 4.55 2.94
N LYS A 305 13.49 4.73 2.13
CA LYS A 305 13.97 6.04 1.71
C LYS A 305 12.93 6.79 0.87
N GLU A 306 12.22 6.09 -0.02
CA GLU A 306 11.14 6.70 -0.81
C GLU A 306 9.98 7.17 0.08
N ILE A 307 9.57 6.38 1.08
CA ILE A 307 8.53 6.76 2.05
C ILE A 307 9.00 7.92 2.95
N GLN A 308 10.26 7.89 3.41
CA GLN A 308 10.82 8.89 4.33
C GLN A 308 11.30 10.18 3.64
N SER A 309 11.31 10.22 2.30
CA SER A 309 11.91 11.33 1.55
C SER A 309 11.25 12.67 1.93
N PRO A 310 12.02 13.66 2.41
CA PRO A 310 11.52 14.90 3.00
C PRO A 310 10.88 15.88 2.00
N SER A 311 10.78 15.54 0.71
CA SER A 311 10.08 16.36 -0.29
C SER A 311 8.58 16.45 -0.03
N ILE A 312 8.02 15.56 0.78
CA ILE A 312 6.64 15.65 1.24
C ILE A 312 6.67 16.29 2.63
N ASP A 313 6.65 17.63 2.67
CA ASP A 313 6.53 18.37 3.93
C ASP A 313 5.32 17.84 4.73
N PHE A 314 5.60 17.08 5.79
CA PHE A 314 4.62 16.34 6.59
C PHE A 314 3.51 17.27 7.11
N ARG A 315 3.80 18.57 7.30
CA ARG A 315 2.80 19.58 7.68
C ARG A 315 1.84 19.93 6.54
N ARG A 316 2.31 19.98 5.29
CA ARG A 316 1.44 20.09 4.11
C ARG A 316 0.59 18.84 3.95
N MET A 317 1.14 17.65 4.20
CA MET A 317 0.40 16.39 4.10
C MET A 317 -0.78 16.33 5.10
N LEU A 318 -0.57 16.67 6.38
CA LEU A 318 -1.64 16.66 7.39
C LEU A 318 -2.83 17.56 7.04
N PHE A 319 -2.58 18.79 6.55
CA PHE A 319 -3.65 19.70 6.14
C PHE A 319 -4.41 19.19 4.90
N ILE A 320 -3.71 18.54 3.98
CA ILE A 320 -4.28 18.05 2.72
C ILE A 320 -4.98 16.71 2.90
N ARG A 321 -4.52 15.84 3.79
CA ARG A 321 -5.11 14.54 4.13
C ARG A 321 -6.58 14.65 4.55
N ASN A 322 -6.89 15.67 5.36
CA ASN A 322 -8.27 15.98 5.75
C ASN A 322 -9.12 16.43 4.54
N THR A 323 -8.49 17.09 3.57
CA THR A 323 -9.14 17.56 2.34
C THR A 323 -9.34 16.42 1.34
N LEU A 324 -8.38 15.49 1.20
CA LEU A 324 -8.50 14.34 0.31
C LEU A 324 -9.45 13.29 0.88
N SER A 325 -9.40 12.97 2.18
CA SER A 325 -10.40 12.09 2.80
C SER A 325 -11.82 12.64 2.59
N ALA A 326 -12.00 13.96 2.70
CA ALA A 326 -13.25 14.64 2.35
C ALA A 326 -13.57 14.62 0.83
N ARG A 327 -12.57 14.59 -0.06
CA ARG A 327 -12.79 14.51 -1.53
C ARG A 327 -13.03 13.09 -2.02
N ILE A 328 -12.28 12.08 -1.56
CA ILE A 328 -12.52 10.66 -1.86
C ILE A 328 -13.89 10.24 -1.33
N SER A 329 -14.27 10.67 -0.13
CA SER A 329 -15.63 10.42 0.38
C SER A 329 -16.71 11.12 -0.44
N LYS A 330 -16.45 12.33 -0.97
CA LYS A 330 -17.36 13.05 -1.87
C LYS A 330 -17.37 12.52 -3.31
N HIS A 331 -16.29 11.89 -3.76
CA HIS A 331 -16.13 11.28 -5.08
C HIS A 331 -16.14 9.76 -5.02
N SER A 332 -16.91 9.20 -4.08
CA SER A 332 -17.23 7.78 -3.92
C SER A 332 -17.92 7.13 -5.13
N SER A 333 -17.96 7.82 -6.28
CA SER A 333 -18.58 7.37 -7.54
C SER A 333 -17.77 6.30 -8.28
N ILE A 334 -16.57 5.93 -7.80
CA ILE A 334 -15.86 4.75 -8.30
C ILE A 334 -15.99 3.64 -7.27
N TYR A 335 -16.93 2.74 -7.52
CA TYR A 335 -17.17 1.56 -6.68
C TYR A 335 -15.95 0.63 -6.58
N THR A 336 -14.97 0.77 -7.47
CA THR A 336 -13.82 -0.12 -7.60
C THR A 336 -12.54 0.36 -6.91
N VAL A 337 -12.51 1.47 -6.16
CA VAL A 337 -11.31 1.81 -5.37
C VAL A 337 -11.73 2.07 -3.93
N PRO A 338 -11.34 1.22 -2.96
CA PRO A 338 -11.66 1.44 -1.55
C PRO A 338 -11.15 2.79 -1.06
N SER A 339 -11.78 3.29 0.01
CA SER A 339 -11.33 4.52 0.65
C SER A 339 -9.89 4.39 1.15
N TYR A 340 -9.18 5.52 1.24
CA TYR A 340 -7.81 5.56 1.77
C TYR A 340 -7.67 4.84 3.13
N THR A 341 -8.63 5.06 4.03
CA THR A 341 -8.67 4.38 5.34
C THR A 341 -8.81 2.87 5.20
N GLU A 342 -9.70 2.39 4.33
CA GLU A 342 -9.85 0.95 4.09
C GLU A 342 -8.57 0.35 3.50
N LEU A 343 -7.91 1.04 2.56
CA LEU A 343 -6.65 0.60 1.99
C LEU A 343 -5.57 0.42 3.07
N ILE A 344 -5.44 1.41 3.97
CA ILE A 344 -4.50 1.33 5.11
C ILE A 344 -4.87 0.19 6.06
N GLU A 345 -6.14 0.07 6.46
CA GLU A 345 -6.59 -1.01 7.35
C GLU A 345 -6.29 -2.39 6.74
N ASN A 346 -6.33 -2.52 5.42
CA ASN A 346 -5.95 -3.77 4.75
C ASN A 346 -4.45 -4.00 4.72
N ALA A 347 -3.64 -2.98 4.42
CA ALA A 347 -2.19 -3.11 4.48
C ALA A 347 -1.73 -3.55 5.87
N LEU A 348 -2.32 -2.96 6.93
CA LEU A 348 -2.10 -3.37 8.31
C LEU A 348 -2.56 -4.79 8.58
N ARG A 349 -3.73 -5.20 8.07
CA ARG A 349 -4.21 -6.58 8.22
C ARG A 349 -3.25 -7.59 7.59
N TYR A 350 -2.74 -7.32 6.39
CA TYR A 350 -1.73 -8.17 5.74
C TYR A 350 -0.46 -8.26 6.58
N LEU A 351 0.05 -7.13 7.07
CA LEU A 351 1.21 -7.10 7.94
C LEU A 351 0.98 -7.89 9.23
N THR A 352 -0.13 -7.66 9.93
CA THR A 352 -0.46 -8.39 11.16
C THR A 352 -0.52 -9.89 10.90
N GLN A 353 -1.16 -10.31 9.80
CA GLN A 353 -1.23 -11.72 9.42
C GLN A 353 0.15 -12.30 9.13
N ASP A 354 1.04 -11.53 8.49
CA ASP A 354 2.40 -11.95 8.18
C ASP A 354 3.26 -12.10 9.47
N VAL A 355 3.19 -11.09 10.35
CA VAL A 355 3.84 -11.11 11.67
C VAL A 355 3.33 -12.27 12.52
N ALA A 356 2.01 -12.51 12.55
CA ALA A 356 1.45 -13.60 13.32
C ALA A 356 1.77 -14.99 12.74
N ARG A 357 2.05 -15.08 11.43
CA ARG A 357 2.45 -16.34 10.77
C ARG A 357 3.89 -16.71 11.08
N ASP A 358 4.80 -15.74 11.08
CA ASP A 358 6.24 -15.99 11.25
C ASP A 358 6.93 -14.81 11.96
N LEU A 359 6.57 -14.62 13.22
CA LEU A 359 7.12 -13.58 14.07
C LEU A 359 8.64 -13.73 14.24
N ASP A 360 9.13 -14.96 14.38
CA ASP A 360 10.56 -15.21 14.52
C ASP A 360 11.32 -14.77 13.27
N ALA A 361 10.82 -15.03 12.06
CA ALA A 361 11.42 -14.46 10.86
C ALA A 361 11.35 -12.93 10.85
N ALA A 362 10.21 -12.35 11.27
CA ALA A 362 10.04 -10.90 11.34
C ALA A 362 11.08 -10.22 12.26
N LEU A 363 11.34 -10.81 13.43
CA LEU A 363 12.27 -10.28 14.43
C LEU A 363 13.74 -10.61 14.12
N ASN A 364 14.03 -11.82 13.67
CA ASN A 364 15.40 -12.24 13.36
C ASN A 364 15.93 -11.66 12.05
N ASN A 365 15.04 -11.11 11.20
CA ASN A 365 15.42 -10.39 10.00
C ASN A 365 15.28 -8.88 10.23
N PRO A 366 16.37 -8.14 10.48
CA PRO A 366 16.31 -6.72 10.78
C PRO A 366 15.66 -5.89 9.65
N HIS A 367 15.61 -6.43 8.43
CA HIS A 367 15.02 -5.79 7.27
C HIS A 367 13.50 -5.96 7.26
N LEU A 368 13.00 -7.12 7.70
CA LEU A 368 11.57 -7.32 7.91
C LEU A 368 11.08 -6.46 9.07
N ALA A 369 11.82 -6.43 10.18
CA ALA A 369 11.52 -5.55 11.30
C ALA A 369 11.43 -4.08 10.87
N GLU A 370 12.42 -3.59 10.10
CA GLU A 370 12.42 -2.22 9.56
C GLU A 370 11.22 -1.97 8.62
N ALA A 371 10.93 -2.89 7.70
CA ALA A 371 9.79 -2.79 6.79
C ALA A 371 8.47 -2.69 7.56
N TYR A 372 8.23 -3.59 8.52
CA TYR A 372 6.99 -3.63 9.28
C TYR A 372 6.84 -2.44 10.21
N SER A 373 7.91 -2.01 10.90
CA SER A 373 7.89 -0.80 11.72
C SER A 373 7.52 0.43 10.89
N LEU A 374 8.09 0.55 9.68
CA LEU A 374 7.78 1.65 8.78
C LEU A 374 6.31 1.60 8.33
N VAL A 375 5.81 0.42 7.95
CA VAL A 375 4.41 0.25 7.54
C VAL A 375 3.48 0.64 8.67
N LEU A 376 3.72 0.14 9.89
CA LEU A 376 2.93 0.48 11.07
C LEU A 376 2.97 1.98 11.35
N CYS A 377 4.16 2.58 11.37
CA CYS A 377 4.35 4.00 11.66
C CYS A 377 3.65 4.92 10.65
N SER A 378 3.73 4.61 9.36
CA SER A 378 3.11 5.43 8.31
C SER A 378 1.59 5.23 8.25
N SER A 379 1.14 3.98 8.40
CA SER A 379 -0.27 3.61 8.35
C SER A 379 -1.05 4.21 9.52
N LEU A 380 -0.50 4.12 10.73
CA LEU A 380 -1.18 4.55 11.95
C LEU A 380 -1.47 6.06 11.96
N ASP A 381 -0.54 6.88 11.43
CA ASP A 381 -0.74 8.33 11.35
C ASP A 381 -2.04 8.72 10.60
N GLY A 382 -2.59 7.80 9.79
CA GLY A 382 -3.83 7.99 9.02
C GLY A 382 -5.08 7.38 9.59
N LEU A 383 -4.96 6.51 10.57
CA LEU A 383 -6.08 5.83 11.17
C LEU A 383 -6.63 6.65 12.33
N ASN A 384 -7.34 7.74 12.00
CA ASN A 384 -8.07 8.55 12.98
C ASN A 384 -9.37 7.89 13.49
N ARG A 385 -9.50 6.56 13.36
CA ARG A 385 -10.75 5.85 13.67
C ARG A 385 -10.46 4.74 14.66
N GLY A 386 -11.25 4.69 15.74
CA GLY A 386 -11.13 3.72 16.83
C GLY A 386 -11.40 2.26 16.47
N ARG A 387 -11.01 1.81 15.27
CA ARG A 387 -11.10 0.43 14.80
C ARG A 387 -9.73 -0.22 14.88
N PHE A 388 -9.57 -1.11 15.85
CA PHE A 388 -8.30 -1.79 16.14
C PHE A 388 -8.42 -3.31 16.03
N GLU A 389 -9.38 -3.79 15.25
CA GLU A 389 -9.64 -5.23 15.03
C GLU A 389 -8.44 -5.98 14.41
N TRP A 390 -7.47 -5.24 13.85
CA TRP A 390 -6.25 -5.76 13.23
C TRP A 390 -5.06 -5.81 14.20
N VAL A 391 -5.19 -5.35 15.45
CA VAL A 391 -4.11 -5.39 16.45
C VAL A 391 -4.18 -6.70 17.21
N THR A 392 -3.20 -7.58 17.05
CA THR A 392 -3.15 -8.90 17.72
C THR A 392 -2.06 -8.95 18.81
N PRO A 393 -2.07 -9.95 19.71
CA PRO A 393 -0.99 -10.16 20.68
C PRO A 393 0.40 -10.27 20.05
N GLU A 394 0.54 -10.95 18.92
CA GLU A 394 1.81 -11.14 18.20
C GLU A 394 2.32 -9.83 17.61
N LEU A 395 1.43 -8.97 17.10
CA LEU A 395 1.81 -7.65 16.63
C LEU A 395 2.29 -6.77 17.80
N TYR A 396 1.59 -6.81 18.93
CA TYR A 396 2.01 -6.06 20.11
C TYR A 396 3.36 -6.59 20.63
N GLY A 397 3.54 -7.91 20.68
CA GLY A 397 4.80 -8.57 21.00
C GLY A 397 5.95 -8.16 20.08
N PHE A 398 5.70 -8.14 18.76
CA PHE A 398 6.64 -7.61 17.76
C PHE A 398 7.08 -6.19 18.11
N VAL A 399 6.14 -5.29 18.43
CA VAL A 399 6.45 -3.90 18.79
C VAL A 399 7.27 -3.82 20.09
N LEU A 400 6.98 -4.68 21.07
CA LEU A 400 7.75 -4.71 22.32
C LEU A 400 9.20 -5.15 22.10
N GLU A 401 9.45 -6.06 21.18
CA GLU A 401 10.79 -6.60 20.94
C GLU A 401 11.63 -5.70 20.01
N VAL A 402 10.98 -5.02 19.05
CA VAL A 402 11.68 -4.13 18.11
C VAL A 402 12.21 -2.85 18.76
N ILE A 403 11.70 -2.45 19.94
CA ILE A 403 12.12 -1.25 20.68
C ILE A 403 13.63 -1.11 20.80
N LYS A 404 14.36 -2.21 21.03
CA LYS A 404 15.82 -2.22 21.22
C LYS A 404 16.57 -1.70 19.99
N SER A 405 15.99 -1.91 18.82
CA SER A 405 16.56 -1.49 17.55
C SER A 405 15.94 -0.21 17.01
N ARG A 406 14.68 0.10 17.39
CA ARG A 406 13.89 1.21 16.85
C ARG A 406 12.98 1.82 17.93
N PRO A 407 13.56 2.55 18.90
CA PRO A 407 12.81 3.04 20.06
C PRO A 407 11.71 4.04 19.67
N ASP A 408 12.06 5.01 18.83
CA ASP A 408 11.13 6.06 18.39
C ASP A 408 9.94 5.51 17.59
N ASP A 409 10.17 4.52 16.72
CA ASP A 409 9.11 3.90 15.90
C ASP A 409 8.14 3.11 16.79
N SER A 410 8.66 2.31 17.72
CA SER A 410 7.82 1.47 18.59
C SER A 410 6.98 2.35 19.54
N LEU A 411 7.57 3.40 20.10
CA LEU A 411 6.85 4.38 20.91
C LEU A 411 5.77 5.11 20.11
N LYS A 412 6.07 5.47 18.85
CA LYS A 412 5.08 6.07 17.95
C LYS A 412 3.93 5.12 17.69
N ILE A 413 4.21 3.86 17.38
CA ILE A 413 3.18 2.82 17.16
C ILE A 413 2.31 2.66 18.41
N LEU A 414 2.93 2.51 19.58
CA LEU A 414 2.24 2.35 20.87
C LEU A 414 1.41 3.57 21.27
N SER A 415 1.76 4.76 20.83
CA SER A 415 0.93 5.95 21.04
C SER A 415 -0.39 5.91 20.27
N GLN A 416 -0.51 5.05 19.24
CA GLN A 416 -1.62 5.05 18.30
C GLN A 416 -2.44 3.74 18.28
N ILE A 417 -2.02 2.71 19.01
CA ILE A 417 -2.79 1.46 19.20
C ILE A 417 -3.33 1.37 20.63
N PRO A 418 -4.46 0.68 20.88
CA PRO A 418 -5.02 0.50 22.22
C PRO A 418 -4.06 -0.25 23.16
N LEU A 419 -4.19 -0.02 24.47
CA LEU A 419 -3.42 -0.75 25.48
C LEU A 419 -4.06 -2.14 25.67
N PRO A 420 -3.28 -3.23 25.73
CA PRO A 420 -3.86 -4.54 25.94
C PRO A 420 -4.36 -4.73 27.37
N GLN A 421 -5.45 -5.48 27.52
CA GLN A 421 -5.70 -6.30 28.72
C GLN A 421 -4.89 -7.59 28.61
N LEU A 422 -4.54 -8.18 29.76
CA LEU A 422 -3.81 -9.43 29.79
C LEU A 422 -4.77 -10.60 29.48
N SER A 423 -4.69 -11.12 28.26
CA SER A 423 -5.37 -12.35 27.86
C SER A 423 -4.47 -13.57 28.07
N PRO A 424 -5.01 -14.81 28.14
CA PRO A 424 -4.18 -16.01 28.26
C PRO A 424 -3.14 -16.14 27.14
N LEU A 425 -3.53 -15.79 25.89
CA LEU A 425 -2.63 -15.80 24.74
C LEU A 425 -1.49 -14.78 24.90
N LEU A 426 -1.80 -13.58 25.38
CA LEU A 426 -0.77 -12.56 25.62
C LEU A 426 0.13 -12.93 26.80
N ASP A 427 -0.44 -13.47 27.89
CA ASP A 427 0.34 -13.91 29.06
C ASP A 427 1.32 -15.04 28.71
N GLU A 428 0.85 -16.02 27.94
CA GLU A 428 1.71 -17.10 27.41
C GLU A 428 2.78 -16.57 26.47
N TYR A 429 2.43 -15.60 25.61
CA TYR A 429 3.37 -14.96 24.71
C TYR A 429 4.49 -14.24 25.50
N LEU A 430 4.12 -13.36 26.45
CA LEU A 430 5.07 -12.57 27.25
C LEU A 430 6.04 -13.46 28.05
N ASP A 431 5.53 -14.57 28.58
CA ASP A 431 6.31 -15.61 29.27
C ASP A 431 7.28 -16.31 28.31
N SER A 432 6.78 -16.84 27.19
CA SER A 432 7.59 -17.61 26.23
C SER A 432 8.75 -16.81 25.61
N ARG A 433 8.61 -15.49 25.53
CA ARG A 433 9.59 -14.55 24.97
C ARG A 433 10.42 -13.83 26.05
N ASP A 434 10.22 -14.15 27.33
CA ASP A 434 10.89 -13.52 28.47
C ASP A 434 10.82 -11.98 28.44
N ILE A 435 9.67 -11.43 28.02
CA ILE A 435 9.52 -9.99 27.78
C ILE A 435 9.71 -9.20 29.09
N VAL A 436 9.27 -9.74 30.22
CA VAL A 436 9.42 -9.07 31.51
C VAL A 436 10.90 -8.87 31.86
N SER A 437 11.75 -9.90 31.77
CA SER A 437 13.18 -9.74 32.04
C SER A 437 13.82 -8.75 31.07
N GLN A 438 13.44 -8.82 29.79
CA GLN A 438 13.90 -7.86 28.79
C GLN A 438 13.54 -6.41 29.15
N LEU A 439 12.30 -6.15 29.58
CA LEU A 439 11.85 -4.82 29.98
C LEU A 439 12.58 -4.31 31.22
N VAL A 440 12.78 -5.18 32.22
CA VAL A 440 13.52 -4.83 33.44
C VAL A 440 14.95 -4.44 33.13
N GLY A 441 15.63 -5.18 32.23
CA GLY A 441 16.97 -4.83 31.76
C GLY A 441 17.06 -3.49 31.02
N LEU A 442 15.94 -2.97 30.49
CA LEU A 442 15.87 -1.68 29.80
C LEU A 442 15.55 -0.49 30.72
N LEU A 443 15.27 -0.72 32.02
CA LEU A 443 15.01 0.36 32.98
C LEU A 443 16.23 1.28 33.20
N ASP A 444 17.43 0.71 33.07
CA ASP A 444 18.71 1.39 33.28
C ASP A 444 19.43 1.73 31.95
N ASP A 445 18.72 1.70 30.81
CA ASP A 445 19.29 1.98 29.48
C ASP A 445 19.80 3.43 29.35
N GLU A 446 20.86 3.69 28.58
CA GLU A 446 21.39 5.05 28.44
C GLU A 446 20.44 5.99 27.68
N GLU A 447 19.56 5.47 26.83
CA GLU A 447 18.62 6.26 26.04
C GLU A 447 17.32 6.53 26.81
N PRO A 448 16.96 7.80 27.12
CA PRO A 448 15.76 8.12 27.89
C PRO A 448 14.45 7.63 27.26
N GLY A 449 14.41 7.50 25.93
CA GLY A 449 13.25 6.97 25.22
C GLY A 449 13.01 5.49 25.51
N VAL A 450 14.09 4.71 25.62
CA VAL A 450 14.05 3.29 25.96
C VAL A 450 13.64 3.12 27.43
N GLN A 451 14.18 3.93 28.34
CA GLN A 451 13.74 3.94 29.74
C GLN A 451 12.26 4.32 29.88
N LEU A 452 11.79 5.33 29.13
CA LEU A 452 10.38 5.76 29.13
C LEU A 452 9.46 4.64 28.66
N PHE A 453 9.87 3.93 27.60
CA PHE A 453 9.17 2.74 27.13
C PHE A 453 9.12 1.66 28.24
N ALA A 454 10.27 1.26 28.79
CA ALA A 454 10.35 0.18 29.77
C ALA A 454 9.52 0.49 31.02
N THR A 455 9.66 1.70 31.56
CA THR A 455 8.90 2.20 32.71
C THR A 455 7.39 2.13 32.45
N SER A 456 6.97 2.59 31.27
CA SER A 456 5.56 2.62 30.88
C SER A 456 4.97 1.21 30.73
N GLN A 457 5.72 0.28 30.11
CA GLN A 457 5.27 -1.10 29.91
C GLN A 457 5.25 -1.88 31.23
N ILE A 458 6.25 -1.72 32.10
CA ILE A 458 6.27 -2.39 33.40
C ILE A 458 5.08 -1.95 34.26
N TRP A 459 4.79 -0.65 34.32
CA TRP A 459 3.59 -0.18 35.01
C TRP A 459 2.31 -0.78 34.41
N HIS A 460 2.21 -0.76 33.08
CA HIS A 460 1.06 -1.34 32.37
C HIS A 460 0.87 -2.82 32.71
N LEU A 461 1.94 -3.63 32.64
CA LEU A 461 1.91 -5.06 32.97
C LEU A 461 1.58 -5.34 34.43
N ILE A 462 2.10 -4.56 35.39
CA ILE A 462 1.73 -4.67 36.81
C ILE A 462 0.22 -4.45 36.97
N ARG A 463 -0.33 -3.43 36.31
CA ARG A 463 -1.74 -3.09 36.38
C ARG A 463 -2.62 -4.21 35.82
N VAL A 464 -2.33 -4.69 34.61
CA VAL A 464 -3.18 -5.70 33.95
C VAL A 464 -3.02 -7.11 34.55
N SER A 465 -1.94 -7.36 35.29
CA SER A 465 -1.70 -8.62 36.02
C SER A 465 -2.17 -8.58 37.49
N SER A 466 -2.95 -7.56 37.88
CA SER A 466 -3.56 -7.46 39.20
C SER A 466 -4.50 -8.66 39.47
N PRO A 467 -4.53 -9.21 40.73
CA PRO A 467 -5.22 -10.46 41.08
C PRO A 467 -6.72 -10.49 40.78
N THR A 468 -7.36 -9.32 40.58
CA THR A 468 -8.76 -9.25 40.13
C THR A 468 -8.98 -9.80 38.72
N THR A 469 -7.92 -10.00 37.95
CA THR A 469 -8.00 -10.23 36.49
C THR A 469 -7.61 -11.66 36.11
N TYR A 470 -6.57 -12.23 36.73
CA TYR A 470 -6.05 -13.55 36.36
C TYR A 470 -5.16 -14.17 37.47
N GLU A 471 -5.69 -15.09 38.28
CA GLU A 471 -5.01 -15.67 39.47
C GLU A 471 -3.75 -16.51 39.13
N GLN A 472 -3.54 -16.90 37.88
CA GLN A 472 -2.41 -17.73 37.42
C GLN A 472 -1.51 -17.01 36.40
N SER A 473 -1.46 -15.68 36.43
CA SER A 473 -0.63 -14.93 35.48
C SER A 473 0.85 -15.28 35.63
N LYS A 474 1.44 -15.82 34.56
CA LYS A 474 2.87 -16.05 34.48
C LYS A 474 3.63 -14.72 34.42
N THR A 475 3.08 -13.73 33.71
CA THR A 475 3.62 -12.37 33.66
C THR A 475 3.72 -11.78 35.07
N ARG A 476 2.69 -11.97 35.92
CA ARG A 476 2.73 -11.52 37.31
C ARG A 476 3.87 -12.17 38.08
N VAL A 477 4.00 -13.50 37.99
CA VAL A 477 5.06 -14.25 38.68
C VAL A 477 6.43 -13.75 38.23
N ALA A 478 6.63 -13.52 36.93
CA ALA A 478 7.87 -12.96 36.40
C ALA A 478 8.14 -11.53 36.92
N LEU A 479 7.12 -10.66 36.98
CA LEU A 479 7.25 -9.31 37.55
C LEU A 479 7.66 -9.35 39.03
N GLU A 480 7.00 -10.20 39.83
CA GLU A 480 7.33 -10.37 41.25
C GLU A 480 8.78 -10.85 41.41
N GLN A 481 9.20 -11.84 40.62
CA GLN A 481 10.57 -12.39 40.69
C GLN A 481 11.66 -11.40 40.27
N GLN A 482 11.41 -10.60 39.22
CA GLN A 482 12.42 -9.71 38.65
C GLN A 482 12.51 -8.37 39.38
N LEU A 483 11.41 -7.85 39.92
CA LEU A 483 11.34 -6.49 40.49
C LEU A 483 11.35 -6.49 42.02
N ILE A 484 10.88 -7.55 42.68
CA ILE A 484 10.89 -7.63 44.15
C ILE A 484 12.17 -8.32 44.58
N LYS A 485 13.08 -7.56 45.23
CA LYS A 485 14.32 -8.12 45.77
C LYS A 485 14.00 -9.16 46.86
N PRO A 486 14.66 -10.33 46.86
CA PRO A 486 14.40 -11.40 47.83
C PRO A 486 14.67 -11.01 49.28
N ASP A 487 15.48 -9.97 49.51
CA ASP A 487 15.84 -9.48 50.84
C ASP A 487 14.91 -8.36 51.36
N GLY A 488 13.92 -7.96 50.55
CA GLY A 488 12.94 -6.94 50.91
C GLY A 488 11.83 -7.49 51.80
N THR A 489 11.46 -6.74 52.86
CA THR A 489 10.40 -7.08 53.83
C THR A 489 8.97 -7.03 53.27
N TRP A 490 8.78 -7.10 51.95
CA TRP A 490 7.50 -6.86 51.28
C TRP A 490 6.73 -8.16 51.09
N SER A 491 5.43 -8.15 51.40
CA SER A 491 4.52 -9.17 50.88
C SER A 491 4.44 -9.04 49.34
N SER A 492 4.23 -10.13 48.60
CA SER A 492 4.24 -10.10 47.13
C SER A 492 3.21 -9.12 46.53
N ALA A 493 2.06 -8.96 47.20
CA ALA A 493 1.01 -8.03 46.79
C ALA A 493 1.38 -6.56 47.05
N ASP A 494 1.97 -6.26 48.21
CA ASP A 494 2.40 -4.89 48.54
C ASP A 494 3.63 -4.49 47.71
N GLY A 495 4.51 -5.44 47.38
CA GLY A 495 5.73 -5.18 46.61
C GLY A 495 5.45 -4.65 45.21
N LEU A 496 4.52 -5.24 44.44
CA LEU A 496 4.19 -4.71 43.11
C LEU A 496 3.49 -3.35 43.16
N LYS A 497 2.73 -3.05 44.22
CA LYS A 497 2.11 -1.73 44.41
C LYS A 497 3.17 -0.65 44.60
N GLU A 498 4.22 -0.96 45.35
CA GLU A 498 5.37 -0.07 45.51
C GLU A 498 6.13 0.16 44.21
N VAL A 499 6.43 -0.92 43.49
CA VAL A 499 7.11 -0.84 42.20
C VAL A 499 6.26 -0.02 41.22
N SER A 500 4.94 -0.19 41.22
CA SER A 500 4.03 0.68 40.46
C SER A 500 4.19 2.15 40.84
N GLY A 501 4.26 2.49 42.13
CA GLY A 501 4.54 3.85 42.61
C GLY A 501 5.90 4.41 42.17
N LEU A 502 6.92 3.56 42.14
CA LEU A 502 8.25 3.91 41.61
C LEU A 502 8.18 4.21 40.11
N MET A 503 7.54 3.33 39.32
CA MET A 503 7.37 3.53 37.87
C MET A 503 6.60 4.81 37.56
N LYS A 504 5.57 5.16 38.36
CA LYS A 504 4.87 6.45 38.24
C LYS A 504 5.86 7.61 38.38
N THR A 505 6.67 7.61 39.44
CA THR A 505 7.64 8.67 39.74
C THR A 505 8.71 8.78 38.65
N GLN A 506 9.25 7.65 38.21
CA GLN A 506 10.24 7.59 37.14
C GLN A 506 9.66 8.09 35.81
N LEU A 507 8.42 7.73 35.46
CA LEU A 507 7.77 8.21 34.24
C LEU A 507 7.61 9.74 34.27
N TYR A 508 7.22 10.34 35.40
CA TYR A 508 7.15 11.80 35.52
C TYR A 508 8.50 12.45 35.28
N GLN A 509 9.58 11.91 35.85
CA GLN A 509 10.93 12.45 35.66
C GLN A 509 11.38 12.37 34.19
N LEU A 510 11.10 11.24 33.54
CA LEU A 510 11.43 11.03 32.12
C LEU A 510 10.64 11.96 31.21
N LEU A 511 9.35 12.21 31.49
CA LEU A 511 8.54 13.14 30.70
C LEU A 511 9.01 14.60 30.80
N GLU A 512 9.74 14.97 31.85
CA GLU A 512 10.37 16.30 31.97
C GLU A 512 11.80 16.35 31.37
N HIS A 513 12.35 15.21 30.92
CA HIS A 513 13.72 15.14 30.42
C HIS A 513 13.89 15.98 29.14
N PRO A 514 14.89 16.89 29.05
CA PRO A 514 15.08 17.78 27.91
C PRO A 514 15.19 17.05 26.56
N ASP A 515 15.92 15.92 26.53
CA ASP A 515 16.15 15.16 25.29
C ASP A 515 14.90 14.49 24.72
N LEU A 516 13.84 14.36 25.53
CA LEU A 516 12.55 13.82 25.10
C LEU A 516 11.60 14.90 24.60
N GLN A 517 11.83 16.19 24.91
CA GLN A 517 10.91 17.29 24.55
C GLN A 517 10.66 17.47 23.06
N SER A 518 11.60 17.01 22.21
CA SER A 518 11.47 17.06 20.75
C SER A 518 10.94 15.76 20.14
N ARG A 519 10.77 14.70 20.93
CA ARG A 519 10.53 13.35 20.44
C ARG A 519 9.05 12.97 20.45
N ARG A 520 8.67 12.15 19.47
CA ARG A 520 7.34 11.54 19.36
C ARG A 520 7.05 10.57 20.52
N ALA A 521 8.12 10.08 21.16
CA ALA A 521 8.12 9.28 22.38
C ALA A 521 7.17 9.77 23.49
N LEU A 522 7.04 11.09 23.64
CA LEU A 522 6.25 11.69 24.73
C LEU A 522 4.77 11.33 24.67
N TRP A 523 4.19 11.08 23.49
CA TRP A 523 2.76 10.84 23.38
C TRP A 523 2.36 9.52 24.04
N TYR A 524 3.19 8.48 23.87
CA TYR A 524 2.97 7.23 24.56
C TYR A 524 3.14 7.39 26.08
N GLY A 525 4.19 8.08 26.53
CA GLY A 525 4.38 8.34 27.96
C GLY A 525 3.23 9.14 28.60
N TYR A 526 2.75 10.21 27.96
CA TYR A 526 1.59 10.98 28.45
C TYR A 526 0.29 10.17 28.45
N ARG A 527 0.12 9.25 27.51
CA ARG A 527 -1.02 8.34 27.46
C ARG A 527 -1.01 7.37 28.65
N VAL A 528 0.15 6.84 29.00
CA VAL A 528 0.31 5.98 30.19
C VAL A 528 0.18 6.79 31.47
N MET A 529 0.70 8.01 31.52
CA MET A 529 0.52 8.94 32.64
C MET A 529 -0.96 9.30 32.88
N GLU A 530 -1.74 9.52 31.83
CA GLU A 530 -3.20 9.72 31.94
C GLU A 530 -3.86 8.51 32.63
N CYS A 531 -3.49 7.29 32.22
CA CYS A 531 -3.97 6.05 32.85
C CYS A 531 -3.57 5.95 34.33
N MET A 532 -2.33 6.31 34.68
CA MET A 532 -1.84 6.33 36.06
C MET A 532 -2.61 7.32 36.94
N LEU A 533 -2.90 8.51 36.41
CA LEU A 533 -3.63 9.56 37.12
C LEU A 533 -5.11 9.19 37.32
N GLU A 534 -5.74 8.57 36.32
CA GLU A 534 -7.10 8.04 36.46
C GLU A 534 -7.17 6.91 37.51
N GLU A 535 -6.16 6.04 37.57
CA GLU A 535 -6.06 5.00 38.61
C GLU A 535 -5.95 5.60 40.02
N ASP A 536 -5.24 6.73 40.15
CA ASP A 536 -5.11 7.47 41.42
C ASP A 536 -6.31 8.39 41.71
N GLU A 537 -7.40 8.26 40.93
CA GLU A 537 -8.62 9.08 41.05
C GLU A 537 -8.34 10.60 40.98
N CYS A 538 -7.31 11.00 40.24
CA CYS A 538 -6.96 12.41 40.09
C CYS A 538 -8.05 13.16 39.31
N SER A 539 -8.44 14.32 39.82
CA SER A 539 -9.41 15.22 39.15
C SER A 539 -8.87 15.69 37.80
N SER A 540 -9.77 15.96 36.84
CA SER A 540 -9.44 16.64 35.58
C SER A 540 -8.86 18.06 35.77
N SER A 541 -8.98 18.62 36.98
CA SER A 541 -8.34 19.88 37.37
C SER A 541 -6.90 19.74 37.85
N ASP A 542 -6.38 18.52 38.05
CA ASP A 542 -4.98 18.31 38.43
C ASP A 542 -4.07 18.84 37.31
N PRO A 543 -3.07 19.68 37.62
CA PRO A 543 -2.17 20.24 36.60
C PRO A 543 -1.46 19.18 35.75
N ARG A 544 -1.17 18.01 36.33
CA ARG A 544 -0.54 16.88 35.64
C ARG A 544 -1.50 16.25 34.63
N MET A 545 -2.77 16.09 35.01
CA MET A 545 -3.83 15.59 34.12
C MET A 545 -4.07 16.55 32.96
N GLN A 546 -4.16 17.86 33.25
CA GLN A 546 -4.30 18.89 32.21
C GLN A 546 -3.12 18.88 31.23
N LYS A 547 -1.89 18.75 31.74
CA LYS A 547 -0.69 18.65 30.90
C LYS A 547 -0.74 17.40 30.00
N ALA A 548 -1.11 16.24 30.54
CA ALA A 548 -1.24 15.01 29.76
C ALA A 548 -2.31 15.17 28.66
N GLN A 549 -3.50 15.65 29.01
CA GLN A 549 -4.60 15.87 28.06
C GLN A 549 -4.23 16.89 26.98
N GLU A 550 -3.57 18.00 27.34
CA GLU A 550 -3.10 19.00 26.38
C GLU A 550 -2.13 18.38 25.37
N TRP A 551 -1.17 17.58 25.82
CA TRP A 551 -0.22 16.91 24.91
C TRP A 551 -0.90 15.92 23.98
N LEU A 552 -1.85 15.13 24.49
CA LEU A 552 -2.58 14.16 23.68
C LEU A 552 -3.53 14.87 22.69
N ASP A 553 -4.18 15.96 23.09
CA ASP A 553 -5.06 16.77 22.24
C ASP A 553 -4.31 17.51 21.12
N ARG A 554 -3.13 18.05 21.40
CA ARG A 554 -2.25 18.68 20.39
C ARG A 554 -1.91 17.74 19.23
N ARG A 555 -2.01 16.43 19.43
CA ARG A 555 -1.73 15.40 18.41
C ARG A 555 -2.95 14.64 17.96
N GLU A 556 -4.14 15.08 18.36
CA GLU A 556 -5.41 14.47 17.97
C GLU A 556 -5.46 12.96 18.31
N ILE A 557 -4.74 12.51 19.35
CA ILE A 557 -4.76 11.10 19.77
C ILE A 557 -6.22 10.74 20.07
N HIS A 558 -6.77 9.72 19.43
CA HIS A 558 -8.22 9.48 19.53
C HIS A 558 -8.65 9.13 20.97
N LYS A 559 -9.77 9.69 21.45
CA LYS A 559 -10.23 9.46 22.84
C LYS A 559 -10.49 7.98 23.16
N SER A 560 -10.83 7.16 22.17
CA SER A 560 -11.06 5.71 22.37
C SER A 560 -9.80 4.93 22.74
N ILE A 561 -8.61 5.49 22.51
CA ILE A 561 -7.35 4.88 22.94
C ILE A 561 -6.76 5.56 24.17
N ARG A 562 -7.49 6.46 24.84
CA ARG A 562 -7.02 7.20 26.02
C ARG A 562 -7.60 6.68 27.33
N GLY A 563 -6.88 6.93 28.42
CA GLY A 563 -7.27 6.52 29.77
C GLY A 563 -7.46 5.00 29.95
N LEU A 564 -7.98 4.64 31.12
CA LEU A 564 -8.22 3.27 31.57
C LEU A 564 -9.30 2.55 30.76
N SER A 565 -10.23 3.31 30.17
CA SER A 565 -11.27 2.75 29.29
C SER A 565 -10.73 2.22 27.96
N SER A 566 -9.49 2.57 27.59
CA SER A 566 -8.85 2.14 26.34
C SER A 566 -8.27 0.73 26.36
N PHE A 567 -8.30 0.06 27.52
CA PHE A 567 -7.74 -1.27 27.69
C PHE A 567 -8.67 -2.28 27.02
N ILE A 568 -8.19 -2.98 26.01
CA ILE A 568 -8.97 -3.99 25.28
C ILE A 568 -8.29 -5.36 25.28
N ILE A 569 -9.09 -6.42 25.24
CA ILE A 569 -8.57 -7.75 24.89
C ILE A 569 -8.32 -7.76 23.38
N PHE A 570 -7.09 -8.02 22.96
CA PHE A 570 -6.79 -8.15 21.54
C PHE A 570 -7.45 -9.39 20.93
N PRO A 571 -8.02 -9.28 19.72
CA PRO A 571 -8.56 -10.43 19.01
C PRO A 571 -7.47 -11.48 18.75
N PRO A 572 -7.82 -12.79 18.79
CA PRO A 572 -6.90 -13.83 18.37
C PRO A 572 -6.65 -13.74 16.85
N THR A 573 -5.48 -14.21 16.42
CA THR A 573 -5.16 -14.29 14.99
C THR A 573 -6.14 -15.23 14.27
N GLN A 574 -6.66 -14.83 13.09
CA GLN A 574 -7.65 -15.60 12.33
C GLN A 574 -7.21 -17.04 12.00
N SER A 575 -5.91 -17.34 11.96
CA SER A 575 -5.38 -18.70 11.80
C SER A 575 -5.80 -19.65 12.93
N GLN A 576 -6.07 -19.13 14.13
CA GLN A 576 -6.49 -19.91 15.29
C GLN A 576 -8.02 -20.10 15.36
N ALA A 577 -8.80 -19.25 14.68
CA ALA A 577 -10.27 -19.29 14.74
C ALA A 577 -10.91 -20.50 14.04
N HIS A 578 -10.15 -21.26 13.25
CA HIS A 578 -10.63 -22.45 12.53
C HIS A 578 -10.26 -23.79 13.21
N VAL A 579 -9.68 -23.77 14.41
CA VAL A 579 -9.21 -24.98 15.12
C VAL A 579 -10.05 -25.29 16.39
N VAL A 580 -11.13 -24.55 16.66
CA VAL A 580 -12.01 -24.78 17.82
C VAL A 580 -13.35 -25.38 17.43
#